data_AF-A0A382ZLF6-F1
#
_entry.id   AF-A0A382ZLF6-F1
#
_cell.length_a   1.000
_cell.length_b   1.000
_cell.length_c   1.000
_cell.angle_alpha   90.00
_cell.angle_beta   90.00
_cell.angle_gamma   90.00
#
_symmetry.space_group_name_H-M   'P 1'
#
loop_
_entity.id
_entity.type
_entity.pdbx_description
1 polymer ?
#
loop_
_entity_poly.entity_id
_entity_poly.type
_entity_poly.pdbx_seq_one_letter_code
_entity_poly.pdbx_strand_id
1 'polypeptide(L)'
;MVQALQDLDPEVRASTAFALGKVGIGSEDVAFALISALEDPDWSTRGSAAGALGKIGIRLEDTVTVLIQALQDPDLWVRGIVAEVLEKYTRGIGSN
;
A
#
# COMPACT_ATOMS: atom_id res chain seq x y z
N MET A 1 8.37 -1.08 -14.15
CA MET A 1 8.25 -1.42 -12.71
C MET A 1 6.81 -1.40 -12.26
N VAL A 2 6.09 -0.27 -12.35
CA VAL A 2 4.65 -0.20 -11.98
C VAL A 2 3.78 -1.20 -12.74
N GLN A 3 4.05 -1.46 -14.02
CA GLN A 3 3.33 -2.46 -14.82
C GLN A 3 3.38 -3.90 -14.24
N ALA A 4 4.43 -4.25 -13.50
CA ALA A 4 4.57 -5.58 -12.88
C ALA A 4 3.64 -5.78 -11.67
N LEU A 5 2.93 -4.73 -11.22
CA LEU A 5 1.80 -4.87 -10.29
C LEU A 5 0.57 -5.53 -10.93
N GLN A 6 0.59 -5.78 -12.24
CA GLN A 6 -0.48 -6.46 -12.97
C GLN A 6 0.00 -7.80 -13.55
N ASP A 7 1.14 -8.31 -13.08
CA ASP A 7 1.67 -9.59 -13.50
C ASP A 7 0.71 -10.73 -13.12
N LEU A 8 0.69 -11.81 -13.91
CA LEU A 8 -0.13 -12.98 -13.61
C LEU A 8 0.34 -13.68 -12.33
N ASP A 9 1.64 -13.60 -12.03
CA ASP A 9 2.23 -14.20 -10.85
C ASP A 9 2.06 -13.29 -9.61
N PRO A 10 1.33 -13.73 -8.56
CA PRO A 10 1.18 -12.97 -7.33
C PRO A 10 2.50 -12.67 -6.63
N GLU A 11 3.52 -13.53 -6.75
CA GLU A 11 4.83 -13.29 -6.15
C GLU A 11 5.53 -12.11 -6.82
N VAL A 12 5.40 -11.99 -8.15
CA VAL A 12 5.92 -10.84 -8.92
C VAL A 12 5.19 -9.56 -8.53
N ARG A 13 3.86 -9.60 -8.39
CA ARG A 13 3.07 -8.44 -7.95
C ARG A 13 3.46 -7.98 -6.55
N ALA A 14 3.49 -8.89 -5.58
CA ALA A 14 3.85 -8.60 -4.20
C ALA A 14 5.28 -8.06 -4.08
N SER A 15 6.24 -8.70 -4.76
CA SER A 15 7.64 -8.27 -4.79
C SER A 15 7.79 -6.88 -5.41
N THR A 16 7.01 -6.58 -6.46
CA THR A 16 6.98 -5.27 -7.09
C THR A 16 6.46 -4.20 -6.13
N ALA A 17 5.34 -4.45 -5.45
CA ALA A 17 4.79 -3.53 -4.45
C ALA A 17 5.79 -3.28 -3.32
N PHE A 18 6.40 -4.35 -2.79
CA PHE A 18 7.42 -4.25 -1.76
C PHE A 18 8.63 -3.42 -2.21
N ALA A 19 9.14 -3.68 -3.42
CA ALA A 19 10.28 -2.96 -3.99
C ALA A 19 9.98 -1.47 -4.17
N LEU A 20 8.79 -1.11 -4.68
CA LEU A 20 8.35 0.29 -4.80
C LEU A 20 8.38 1.00 -3.43
N GLY A 21 7.86 0.33 -2.39
CA GLY A 21 7.92 0.85 -1.03
C GLY A 21 9.35 0.99 -0.49
N LYS A 22 10.26 0.08 -0.84
CA LYS A 22 11.67 0.13 -0.40
C LYS A 22 12.48 1.22 -1.09
N VAL A 23 12.21 1.45 -2.37
CA VAL A 23 12.83 2.57 -3.12
C VAL A 23 12.42 3.90 -2.48
N GLY A 24 11.19 4.01 -1.98
CA GLY A 24 10.72 5.15 -1.20
C GLY A 24 10.51 6.44 -2.00
N ILE A 25 10.90 6.47 -3.27
CA ILE A 25 10.58 7.53 -4.23
C ILE A 25 9.26 7.16 -4.89
N GLY A 26 8.21 7.93 -4.58
CA GLY A 26 6.89 7.78 -5.20
C GLY A 26 6.58 8.89 -6.20
N SER A 27 5.70 8.59 -7.14
CA SER A 27 4.88 9.57 -7.87
C SER A 27 3.40 9.30 -7.58
N GLU A 28 2.52 10.23 -7.96
CA GLU A 28 1.07 9.99 -7.87
C GLU A 28 0.67 8.72 -8.63
N ASP A 29 1.24 8.47 -9.81
CA ASP A 29 1.01 7.23 -10.58
C ASP A 29 1.38 5.97 -9.79
N VAL A 30 2.51 5.99 -9.07
CA VAL A 30 2.92 4.89 -8.19
C VAL A 30 1.92 4.71 -7.05
N ALA A 31 1.47 5.82 -6.44
CA ALA A 31 0.49 5.76 -5.37
C ALA A 31 -0.86 5.21 -5.87
N PHE A 32 -1.37 5.64 -7.03
CA PHE A 32 -2.60 5.11 -7.63
C PHE A 32 -2.50 3.61 -7.95
N ALA A 33 -1.35 3.18 -8.49
CA ALA A 33 -1.14 1.77 -8.79
C ALA A 33 -1.09 0.90 -7.52
N LEU A 34 -0.46 1.41 -6.44
CA LEU A 34 -0.44 0.72 -5.15
C LEU A 34 -1.82 0.73 -4.46
N ILE A 35 -2.60 1.80 -4.60
CA ILE A 35 -4.00 1.85 -4.12
C ILE A 35 -4.82 0.77 -4.82
N SER A 36 -4.67 0.62 -6.14
CA SER A 36 -5.36 -0.43 -6.91
C SER A 36 -4.94 -1.83 -6.43
N ALA A 37 -3.66 -2.02 -6.07
CA ALA A 37 -3.15 -3.29 -5.56
C ALA A 37 -3.64 -3.64 -4.13
N LEU A 38 -4.33 -2.74 -3.43
CA LEU A 38 -5.01 -3.06 -2.16
C LEU A 38 -6.24 -3.95 -2.37
N GLU A 39 -6.73 -4.09 -3.60
CA GLU A 39 -7.86 -4.97 -3.94
C GLU A 39 -7.40 -6.29 -4.60
N ASP A 40 -6.09 -6.56 -4.60
CA ASP A 40 -5.53 -7.75 -5.25
C ASP A 40 -6.10 -9.05 -4.64
N PRO A 41 -6.40 -10.08 -5.45
CA PRO A 41 -6.85 -11.37 -4.92
C PRO A 41 -5.86 -12.02 -3.95
N ASP A 42 -4.56 -11.77 -4.12
CA ASP A 42 -3.51 -12.29 -3.26
C ASP A 42 -3.25 -11.39 -2.05
N TRP A 43 -3.31 -11.97 -0.85
CA TRP A 43 -3.15 -11.24 0.41
C TRP A 43 -1.75 -10.66 0.58
N SER A 44 -0.72 -11.33 0.05
CA SER A 44 0.68 -10.87 0.15
C SER A 44 0.88 -9.61 -0.69
N THR A 45 0.23 -9.55 -1.85
CA THR A 45 0.20 -8.36 -2.71
C THR A 45 -0.49 -7.19 -2.00
N ARG A 46 -1.69 -7.41 -1.43
CA ARG A 46 -2.41 -6.37 -0.67
C ARG A 46 -1.60 -5.83 0.50
N GLY A 47 -1.01 -6.71 1.32
CA GLY A 47 -0.18 -6.32 2.45
C GLY A 47 1.07 -5.55 2.02
N SER A 48 1.72 -5.99 0.94
CA SER A 48 2.89 -5.31 0.37
C SER A 48 2.54 -3.93 -0.17
N ALA A 49 1.38 -3.78 -0.81
CA ALA A 49 0.87 -2.52 -1.31
C ALA A 49 0.57 -1.52 -0.17
N ALA A 50 -0.12 -1.96 0.88
CA ALA A 50 -0.37 -1.15 2.07
C ALA A 50 0.94 -0.66 2.71
N GLY A 51 1.89 -1.58 2.93
CA GLY A 51 3.19 -1.23 3.49
C GLY A 51 4.01 -0.30 2.58
N ALA A 52 3.85 -0.40 1.26
CA ALA A 52 4.50 0.50 0.31
C ALA A 52 3.92 1.92 0.35
N LEU A 53 2.59 2.06 0.39
CA LEU A 53 1.90 3.35 0.59
C LEU A 53 2.35 4.06 1.88
N GLY A 54 2.59 3.29 2.94
CA GLY A 54 3.18 3.79 4.19
C GLY A 54 4.61 4.33 4.06
N LYS A 55 5.40 3.78 3.14
CA LYS A 55 6.82 4.14 2.97
C LYS A 55 7.01 5.29 2.00
N ILE A 56 6.29 5.31 0.87
CA ILE A 56 6.44 6.38 -0.13
C ILE A 56 5.90 7.73 0.37
N GLY A 57 5.03 7.73 1.39
CA GLY A 57 4.59 8.94 2.08
C GLY A 57 3.72 9.91 1.27
N ILE A 58 3.32 9.54 0.05
CA ILE A 58 2.39 10.30 -0.78
C ILE A 58 0.98 10.14 -0.22
N ARG A 59 0.36 11.27 0.12
CA ARG A 59 -1.01 11.33 0.61
C ARG A 59 -1.91 11.85 -0.49
N LEU A 60 -2.61 10.95 -1.18
CA LEU A 60 -3.71 11.34 -2.05
C LEU A 60 -4.97 11.52 -1.21
N GLU A 61 -5.91 12.31 -1.70
CA GLU A 61 -7.16 12.65 -0.99
C GLU A 61 -7.89 11.41 -0.46
N ASP A 62 -7.89 10.34 -1.25
CA ASP A 62 -8.60 9.09 -0.92
C ASP A 62 -7.73 8.01 -0.26
N THR A 63 -6.40 8.20 -0.14
CA THR A 63 -5.51 7.14 0.38
C THR A 63 -5.90 6.69 1.79
N VAL A 64 -6.25 7.64 2.66
CA VAL A 64 -6.65 7.33 4.05
C VAL A 64 -7.97 6.56 4.08
N THR A 65 -8.93 6.94 3.24
CA THR A 65 -10.23 6.27 3.15
C THR A 65 -10.08 4.81 2.70
N VAL A 66 -9.28 4.57 1.66
CA VAL A 66 -9.03 3.21 1.16
C VAL A 66 -8.29 2.37 2.22
N LEU A 67 -7.30 2.94 2.91
CA LEU A 67 -6.62 2.25 4.01
C LEU A 67 -7.58 1.94 5.17
N ILE A 68 -8.52 2.82 5.51
CA ILE A 68 -9.55 2.53 6.53
C ILE A 68 -10.42 1.34 6.09
N GLN A 69 -10.79 1.24 4.82
CA GLN A 69 -11.53 0.08 4.30
C GLN A 69 -10.69 -1.21 4.39
N ALA A 70 -9.39 -1.14 4.11
CA ALA A 70 -8.47 -2.27 4.22
C ALA A 70 -8.26 -2.79 5.67
N LEU A 71 -8.73 -2.08 6.70
CA LEU A 71 -8.82 -2.63 8.06
C LEU A 71 -9.85 -3.77 8.18
N GLN A 72 -10.73 -3.93 7.20
CA GLN A 72 -11.69 -5.04 7.10
C GLN A 72 -11.18 -6.20 6.24
N ASP A 73 -9.89 -6.20 5.85
CA ASP A 73 -9.32 -7.27 5.05
C ASP A 73 -9.51 -8.65 5.73
N PRO A 74 -9.87 -9.70 4.97
CA PRO A 74 -10.00 -11.05 5.53
C PRO A 74 -8.70 -11.54 6.18
N ASP A 75 -7.55 -11.12 5.67
CA ASP A 75 -6.25 -11.53 6.16
C ASP A 75 -5.80 -10.70 7.38
N LEU A 76 -5.35 -11.38 8.44
CA LEU A 76 -4.91 -10.73 9.68
C LEU A 76 -3.60 -9.94 9.50
N TRP A 77 -2.72 -10.41 8.63
CA TRP A 77 -1.44 -9.76 8.36
C TRP A 77 -1.65 -8.44 7.63
N VAL A 78 -2.52 -8.44 6.62
CA VAL A 78 -2.90 -7.22 5.88
C VAL A 78 -3.47 -6.18 6.84
N ARG A 79 -4.42 -6.57 7.71
CA ARG A 79 -4.99 -5.66 8.72
C ARG A 79 -3.93 -5.06 9.65
N GLY A 80 -2.97 -5.86 10.09
CA GLY A 80 -1.87 -5.41 10.95
C GLY A 80 -1.01 -4.33 10.28
N ILE A 81 -0.62 -4.55 9.02
CA ILE A 81 0.15 -3.57 8.25
C ILE A 81 -0.66 -2.29 8.05
N VAL A 82 -1.92 -2.40 7.66
CA VAL A 82 -2.78 -1.25 7.41
C VAL A 82 -2.95 -0.40 8.67
N ALA A 83 -3.12 -1.03 9.84
CA ALA A 83 -3.22 -0.32 11.11
C ALA A 83 -1.94 0.46 11.43
N GLU A 84 -0.76 -0.15 11.24
CA GLU A 84 0.54 0.53 11.40
C GLU A 84 0.67 1.73 10.45
N VAL A 85 0.29 1.55 9.19
CA VAL A 85 0.36 2.61 8.18
C VAL A 85 -0.58 3.75 8.53
N LEU A 86 -1.83 3.48 8.91
CA LEU A 86 -2.78 4.50 9.34
C LEU A 86 -2.27 5.29 10.55
N GLU A 87 -1.65 4.62 11.52
CA GLU A 87 -1.02 5.27 12.67
C GLU A 87 0.12 6.22 12.24
N LYS A 88 0.92 5.83 11.25
CA LYS A 88 1.95 6.71 10.67
C LYS A 88 1.32 7.92 9.96
N TYR A 89 0.22 7.72 9.25
CA TYR A 89 -0.51 8.82 8.60
C TYR A 89 -1.09 9.80 9.63
N THR A 90 -1.58 9.33 10.78
CA THR A 90 -2.13 10.20 11.84
C THR A 90 -1.05 10.91 12.67
N ARG A 91 0.11 10.30 12.91
CA ARG A 91 1.22 10.99 13.59
C ARG A 91 1.86 12.09 12.74
N GLY A 92 1.90 11.93 11.41
CA GLY A 92 2.43 12.95 10.50
C GLY A 92 1.58 14.23 10.40
N ILE A 93 0.41 14.28 11.06
CA ILE A 93 -0.45 15.47 11.15
C ILE A 93 -0.05 16.36 12.35
N GLY A 94 0.87 15.90 13.22
CA GLY A 94 1.27 16.58 14.46
C GLY A 94 2.60 17.34 14.39
N SER A 95 3.22 17.47 13.22
CA SER A 95 4.47 18.21 13.04
C SER A 95 4.22 19.43 12.15
N ASN A 96 3.58 20.45 12.71
CA ASN A 96 3.52 21.80 12.14
C ASN A 96 4.07 22.79 13.16
#